data_AF-A0A9D7W0V5-F1
#
_entry.id   AF-A0A9D7W0V5-F1
#
_cell.length_a   1.000
_cell.length_b   1.000
_cell.length_c   1.000
_cell.angle_alpha   90.00
_cell.angle_beta   90.00
_cell.angle_gamma   90.00
#
_symmetry.space_group_name_H-M   'P 1'
#
loop_
_entity.id
_entity.type
_entity.pdbx_description
1 polymer ?
#
loop_
_entity_poly.entity_id
_entity_poly.type
_entity_poly.pdbx_seq_one_letter_code
_entity_poly.pdbx_strand_id
1 'polypeptide(L)' 'MKLFELLNNQKTDERIAQIVQFVGTDNDLFQELMTLFFEGSNRISHTASWVILQLVEENP' A
#
# COMPACT_ATOMS: atom_id res chain seq x y z
N MET A 1 13.02 -1.13 -5.56
CA MET A 1 12.00 -0.07 -5.35
C MET A 1 11.38 -0.34 -3.99
N LYS A 2 11.38 0.64 -3.07
CA LYS A 2 10.86 0.42 -1.70
C LYS A 2 9.37 0.76 -1.63
N LEU A 3 8.58 0.03 -0.82
CA LEU A 3 7.14 0.25 -0.66
C LEU A 3 6.82 1.70 -0.25
N PHE A 4 7.65 2.29 0.62
CA PHE A 4 7.58 3.70 0.98
C PHE A 4 7.70 4.64 -0.24
N GLU A 5 8.60 4.37 -1.19
CA GLU A 5 8.79 5.21 -2.38
C GLU A 5 7.57 5.15 -3.29
N LEU A 6 7.01 3.95 -3.46
CA LEU A 6 5.74 3.76 -4.15
C LEU A 6 4.64 4.56 -3.45
N LEU A 7 4.56 4.51 -2.12
CA LEU A 7 3.55 5.22 -1.34
C LEU A 7 3.73 6.76 -1.34
N ASN A 8 4.90 7.26 -1.73
CA ASN A 8 5.21 8.68 -1.65
C ASN A 8 5.09 9.43 -3.00
N ASN A 9 4.89 8.73 -4.12
CA ASN A 9 4.91 9.29 -5.47
C ASN A 9 3.59 10.00 -5.90
N GLN A 10 3.63 11.07 -6.69
CA GLN A 10 2.48 11.98 -6.90
C GLN A 10 1.40 11.54 -7.93
N LYS A 11 1.52 10.39 -8.60
CA LYS A 11 0.50 9.88 -9.56
C LYS A 11 -0.44 8.89 -8.88
N THR A 12 -1.76 9.04 -8.97
CA THR A 12 -2.71 8.42 -8.03
C THR A 12 -3.31 7.07 -8.43
N ASP A 13 -3.92 6.93 -9.60
CA ASP A 13 -4.86 5.80 -9.82
C ASP A 13 -4.16 4.51 -10.27
N GLU A 14 -3.24 4.62 -11.25
CA GLU A 14 -2.40 3.49 -11.68
C GLU A 14 -1.48 2.97 -10.55
N ARG A 15 -1.24 3.80 -9.52
CA ARG A 15 -0.32 3.50 -8.42
C ARG A 15 -0.93 2.51 -7.42
N ILE A 16 -2.22 2.61 -7.10
CA ILE A 16 -2.86 1.66 -6.19
C ILE A 16 -2.74 0.25 -6.75
N ALA A 17 -3.11 0.06 -8.03
CA ALA A 17 -3.00 -1.23 -8.70
C ALA A 17 -1.56 -1.75 -8.74
N GLN A 18 -0.57 -0.87 -8.98
CA GLN A 18 0.85 -1.24 -8.93
C GLN A 18 1.30 -1.65 -7.52
N ILE A 19 0.86 -0.94 -6.48
CA ILE A 19 1.21 -1.29 -5.10
C ILE A 19 0.54 -2.61 -4.71
N VAL A 20 -0.72 -2.82 -5.07
CA VAL A 20 -1.45 -4.07 -4.82
C VAL A 20 -0.76 -5.23 -5.52
N GLN A 21 -0.37 -5.11 -6.79
CA GLN A 21 0.42 -6.13 -7.49
C GLN A 21 1.80 -6.35 -6.86
N PHE A 22 2.44 -5.28 -6.37
CA PHE A 22 3.76 -5.38 -5.74
C PHE A 22 3.71 -6.08 -4.39
N VAL A 23 2.69 -5.79 -3.57
CA VAL A 23 2.48 -6.44 -2.26
C VAL A 23 1.98 -7.87 -2.46
N GLY A 24 1.02 -8.08 -3.36
CA GLY A 24 0.48 -9.40 -3.69
C GLY A 24 0.06 -10.18 -2.45
N THR A 25 0.59 -11.39 -2.30
CA THR A 25 0.38 -12.28 -1.14
C THR A 25 1.60 -12.33 -0.20
N ASP A 26 2.54 -11.40 -0.35
CA ASP A 26 3.73 -11.33 0.50
C ASP A 26 3.35 -10.75 1.87
N ASN A 27 3.39 -11.61 2.89
CA ASN A 27 3.05 -11.23 4.25
C ASN A 27 4.00 -10.18 4.83
N ASP A 28 5.29 -10.19 4.48
CA ASP A 28 6.26 -9.24 5.01
C ASP A 28 5.99 -7.84 4.44
N LEU A 29 5.68 -7.75 3.15
CA LEU A 29 5.27 -6.50 2.52
C LEU A 29 3.91 -6.02 3.02
N PHE A 30 2.99 -6.92 3.33
CA PHE A 30 1.72 -6.56 3.96
C PHE A 30 1.93 -6.00 5.37
N GLN A 31 2.82 -6.58 6.18
CA GLN A 31 3.17 -6.03 7.49
C GLN A 31 3.83 -4.65 7.36
N GLU A 32 4.75 -4.46 6.40
CA GLU A 32 5.34 -3.15 6.12
C GLU A 32 4.27 -2.12 5.73
N LEU A 33 3.30 -2.51 4.90
CA LEU A 33 2.16 -1.68 4.52
C LEU A 33 1.31 -1.26 5.73
N MET A 34 1.05 -2.20 6.64
CA MET A 34 0.33 -1.93 7.90
C MET A 34 1.11 -0.97 8.80
N THR A 35 2.42 -1.12 8.93
CA THR A 35 3.27 -0.16 9.66
C THR A 35 3.18 1.23 9.04
N LEU A 36 3.29 1.33 7.72
CA LEU A 36 3.17 2.60 6.99
C LEU A 36 1.77 3.22 7.09
N PHE A 37 0.72 2.40 7.24
CA PHE A 37 -0.63 2.89 7.52
C PHE A 37 -0.72 3.57 8.88
N PHE A 38 -0.17 2.97 9.94
CA PHE A 38 -0.23 3.53 11.29
C PHE A 38 0.75 4.67 11.55
N GLU A 39 1.97 4.58 11.02
CA GLU A 39 3.08 5.48 11.36
C GLU A 39 3.41 6.50 10.25
N GLY A 40 2.79 6.34 9.07
CA GLY A 40 3.01 7.22 7.94
C GLY A 40 2.46 8.64 8.14
N SER A 41 2.89 9.56 7.27
CA SER A 41 2.20 10.85 7.14
C SER A 41 0.74 10.65 6.70
N ASN A 42 -0.15 11.61 6.96
CA ASN A 42 -1.56 11.54 6.52
C ASN A 42 -1.74 11.08 5.07
N ARG A 43 -0.86 11.52 4.15
CA ARG A 43 -0.89 11.08 2.76
C ARG A 43 -0.56 9.60 2.60
N ILE A 44 0.51 9.15 3.25
CA ILE A 44 0.96 7.74 3.19
C ILE A 44 -0.09 6.85 3.83
N SER A 45 -0.57 7.19 5.01
CA SER A 45 -1.64 6.45 5.70
C SER A 45 -2.89 6.35 4.85
N HIS A 46 -3.31 7.47 4.24
CA HIS A 46 -4.47 7.45 3.35
C HIS A 46 -4.23 6.55 2.15
N THR A 47 -3.09 6.62 1.46
CA THR A 47 -2.88 5.69 0.33
C THR A 47 -2.75 4.24 0.78
N ALA A 48 -2.07 3.98 1.89
CA ALA A 48 -1.94 2.63 2.44
C ALA A 48 -3.31 2.02 2.77
N SER A 49 -4.27 2.80 3.28
CA SER A 49 -5.61 2.30 3.59
C SER A 49 -6.36 1.80 2.34
N TRP A 50 -6.24 2.48 1.21
CA TRP A 50 -6.85 2.04 -0.06
C TRP A 50 -6.22 0.74 -0.56
N VAL A 51 -4.90 0.61 -0.44
CA VAL A 51 -4.20 -0.62 -0.85
C VAL A 51 -4.59 -1.79 0.04
N ILE A 52 -4.65 -1.59 1.36
CA ILE A 52 -5.06 -2.62 2.32
C ILE A 52 -6.49 -3.09 2.02
N LEU A 53 -7.41 -2.14 1.79
CA LEU A 53 -8.80 -2.48 1.46
C LEU A 53 -8.85 -3.36 0.20
N GLN A 54 -8.15 -2.97 -0.87
CA GLN A 54 -8.13 -3.73 -2.11
C GLN A 54 -7.56 -5.14 -1.92
N LEU A 55 -6.47 -5.28 -1.17
CA LEU A 55 -5.84 -6.59 -0.90
C LEU A 55 -6.77 -7.54 -0.14
N VAL A 56 -7.54 -7.01 0.83
CA VAL A 56 -8.53 -7.77 1.60
C VAL A 56 -9.74 -8.13 0.75
N GLU A 57 -10.21 -7.22 -0.12
CA GLU A 57 -11.33 -7.51 -1.04
C GLU A 57 -10.96 -8.58 -2.08
N GLU A 58 -9.72 -8.59 -2.56
CA GLU A 58 -9.21 -9.61 -3.48
C GLU A 58 -8.90 -10.95 -2.79
N ASN A 59 -8.68 -10.96 -1.46
CA ASN A 59 -8.35 -12.13 -0.66
C ASN A 59 -9.12 -12.12 0.69
N PRO A 60 -10.43 -12.44 0.68
CA PRO A 60 -11.29 -12.37 1.86
C PRO A 60 -10.96 -13.38 2.96
#